data_AF-A0A8J5VXJ2-F1
#
_entry.id   AF-A0A8J5VXJ2-F1
#
_cell.length_a   1.000
_cell.length_b   1.000
_cell.length_c   1.000
_cell.angle_alpha   90.00
_cell.angle_beta   90.00
_cell.angle_gamma   90.00
#
_symmetry.space_group_name_H-M   'P 1'
#
loop_
_entity.id
_entity.type
_entity.pdbx_description
1 polymer ?
#
loop_
_entity_poly.entity_id
_entity_poly.type
_entity_poly.pdbx_seq_one_letter_code
_entity_poly.pdbx_strand_id
1 'polypeptide(L)'
;MATQAGFLVRFPQVAAQRSRDRAGAPARVGVAVRSPKGVGAARGVRCRASLIEPDGGRLVELVAPEEGGRREALRREAAALPHRVRLGRVETEWLHVLSEGWASPLRGFMRESEFLQALHFNAIRGDDGSMVNMSVPIVLAVDDAQHRAIEASGARRVALVDARDRPLAVLSDIEIYKHNKEERIARTWGTTARGLPYVDEAITKSGDWLIGGDLEVIEPIKYNDGLDQYRLSPAQLREEFARRNADATPSRDGLQKSSSSSSPIGRIHKSR
;
A
#
# COMPACT_ATOMS: atom_id res chain seq x y z
N MET A 1 -37.73 -4.05 54.32
CA MET A 1 -38.65 -4.39 53.22
C MET A 1 -37.83 -4.55 51.94
N ALA A 2 -38.05 -5.68 51.23
CA ALA A 2 -37.87 -5.91 49.78
C ALA A 2 -36.52 -5.53 49.13
N THR A 3 -35.60 -6.49 48.84
CA THR A 3 -35.43 -7.27 47.56
C THR A 3 -34.93 -6.41 46.38
N GLN A 4 -33.89 -6.73 45.60
CA GLN A 4 -33.54 -7.89 44.75
C GLN A 4 -32.09 -7.68 44.23
N ALA A 5 -31.35 -8.55 43.53
CA ALA A 5 -31.23 -9.99 43.36
C ALA A 5 -29.98 -10.16 42.43
N GLY A 6 -28.98 -10.92 42.86
CA GLY A 6 -27.80 -11.25 42.04
C GLY A 6 -28.07 -12.51 41.20
N PHE A 7 -27.86 -12.43 39.89
CA PHE A 7 -28.02 -13.53 38.97
C PHE A 7 -26.69 -14.30 38.86
N LEU A 8 -26.64 -15.53 39.39
CA LEU A 8 -25.49 -16.43 39.32
C LEU A 8 -25.86 -17.59 38.39
N VAL A 9 -25.26 -17.64 37.20
CA VAL A 9 -25.49 -18.71 36.22
C VAL A 9 -24.55 -19.88 36.51
N ARG A 10 -25.16 -21.03 36.78
CA ARG A 10 -24.54 -22.32 37.12
C ARG A 10 -24.37 -23.16 35.86
N PHE A 11 -23.14 -23.55 35.52
CA PHE A 11 -22.85 -24.55 34.50
C PHE A 11 -23.14 -25.97 35.01
N PRO A 12 -23.82 -26.85 34.25
CA PRO A 12 -23.87 -28.27 34.55
C PRO A 12 -22.78 -29.06 33.81
N GLN A 13 -22.09 -29.87 34.61
CA GLN A 13 -21.10 -30.87 34.26
C GLN A 13 -21.80 -32.11 33.66
N VAL A 14 -21.41 -32.54 32.46
CA VAL A 14 -21.94 -33.77 31.84
C VAL A 14 -20.95 -34.92 32.03
N ALA A 15 -21.46 -35.99 32.64
CA ALA A 15 -20.76 -37.20 32.99
C ALA A 15 -20.70 -38.22 31.84
N ALA A 16 -19.67 -39.05 31.88
CA ALA A 16 -19.44 -40.17 30.98
C ALA A 16 -20.44 -41.32 31.18
N GLN A 17 -20.86 -41.97 30.09
CA GLN A 17 -21.48 -43.29 30.11
C GLN A 17 -20.85 -44.21 29.05
N ARG A 18 -20.33 -45.34 29.51
CA ARG A 18 -19.98 -46.54 28.73
C ARG A 18 -21.24 -47.38 28.51
N SER A 19 -21.37 -48.01 27.35
CA SER A 19 -22.16 -49.24 27.20
C SER A 19 -21.47 -50.22 26.25
N ARG A 20 -21.71 -51.50 26.51
CA ARG A 20 -20.97 -52.70 26.08
C ARG A 20 -21.53 -53.35 24.80
N ASP A 21 -20.60 -53.97 24.07
CA ASP A 21 -20.63 -55.28 23.38
C ASP A 21 -21.79 -55.66 22.43
N ARG A 22 -21.42 -56.05 21.20
CA ARG A 22 -21.62 -57.43 20.69
C ARG A 22 -20.84 -57.72 19.41
N ALA A 23 -20.30 -58.93 19.36
CA ALA A 23 -19.40 -59.48 18.35
C ALA A 23 -20.12 -59.99 17.08
N GLY A 24 -19.41 -59.94 15.94
CA GLY A 24 -19.72 -60.61 14.68
C GLY A 24 -18.43 -60.89 13.89
N ALA A 25 -18.29 -62.12 13.39
CA ALA A 25 -17.06 -62.79 12.93
C ALA A 25 -16.51 -62.32 11.55
N PRO A 26 -15.30 -62.76 11.12
CA PRO A 26 -14.46 -62.06 10.14
C PRO A 26 -14.68 -62.48 8.68
N ALA A 27 -14.58 -61.51 7.75
CA ALA A 27 -14.48 -61.78 6.32
C ALA A 27 -13.01 -61.71 5.85
N ARG A 28 -12.64 -62.70 5.04
CA ARG A 28 -11.27 -63.05 4.61
C ARG A 28 -10.59 -61.94 3.80
N VAL A 29 -9.34 -61.66 4.15
CA VAL A 29 -8.39 -60.85 3.36
C VAL A 29 -7.90 -61.70 2.18
N GLY A 30 -8.23 -61.30 0.95
CA GLY A 30 -7.60 -61.81 -0.26
C GLY A 30 -6.32 -61.03 -0.55
N VAL A 31 -5.17 -61.69 -0.45
CA VAL A 31 -3.88 -61.16 -0.91
C VAL A 31 -3.78 -61.37 -2.41
N ALA A 32 -3.84 -60.30 -3.19
CA ALA A 32 -3.51 -60.32 -4.61
C ALA A 32 -2.15 -59.64 -4.82
N VAL A 33 -1.12 -60.46 -5.03
CA VAL A 33 0.20 -60.01 -5.50
C VAL A 33 0.09 -59.73 -7.01
N ARG A 34 0.35 -58.48 -7.42
CA ARG A 34 0.65 -58.13 -8.82
C ARG A 34 1.93 -57.31 -8.88
N SER A 35 2.91 -57.86 -9.60
CA SER A 35 4.23 -57.29 -9.89
C SER A 35 4.16 -56.02 -10.76
N PRO A 36 5.19 -55.16 -10.74
CA PRO A 36 5.10 -53.79 -11.22
C PRO A 36 5.41 -53.70 -12.73
N LYS A 37 4.64 -52.89 -13.45
CA LYS A 37 5.05 -52.38 -14.76
C LYS A 37 4.63 -50.92 -14.92
N GLY A 38 5.62 -50.06 -15.09
CA GLY A 38 5.61 -49.06 -16.15
C GLY A 38 5.13 -47.66 -15.77
N VAL A 39 6.12 -46.80 -15.47
CA VAL A 39 6.20 -45.36 -15.78
C VAL A 39 5.00 -44.52 -15.33
N GLY A 40 5.01 -44.17 -14.04
CA GLY A 40 4.31 -42.97 -13.60
C GLY A 40 4.94 -41.76 -14.29
N ALA A 41 4.20 -41.15 -15.23
CA ALA A 41 4.49 -39.80 -15.65
C ALA A 41 4.44 -38.94 -14.39
N ALA A 42 5.61 -38.49 -13.93
CA ALA A 42 5.70 -37.45 -12.92
C ALA A 42 4.85 -36.30 -13.45
N ARG A 43 3.67 -36.10 -12.86
CA ARG A 43 2.96 -34.84 -12.97
C ARG A 43 3.88 -33.84 -12.28
N GLY A 44 4.80 -33.28 -13.06
CA GLY A 44 5.60 -32.16 -12.63
C GLY A 44 4.63 -31.15 -12.08
N VAL A 45 4.74 -30.87 -10.78
CA VAL A 45 4.10 -29.70 -10.20
C VAL A 45 4.68 -28.55 -11.01
N ARG A 46 3.88 -28.05 -11.94
CA ARG A 46 4.25 -26.88 -12.72
C ARG A 46 4.08 -25.73 -11.75
N CYS A 47 5.12 -25.44 -10.97
CA CYS A 47 5.20 -24.22 -10.17
C CYS A 47 5.17 -23.07 -11.17
N ARG A 48 3.98 -22.60 -11.52
CA ARG A 48 3.85 -21.26 -12.09
C ARG A 48 4.12 -20.34 -10.91
N ALA A 49 5.22 -19.60 -10.95
CA ALA A 49 5.41 -18.48 -10.05
C ALA A 49 4.29 -17.49 -10.38
N SER A 50 3.22 -17.49 -9.59
CA SER A 50 2.27 -16.39 -9.60
C SER A 50 3.02 -15.13 -9.16
N LEU A 51 2.75 -14.01 -9.82
CA LEU A 51 3.30 -12.72 -9.38
C LEU A 51 2.95 -12.50 -7.91
N ILE A 52 3.89 -11.94 -7.13
CA ILE A 52 3.68 -11.65 -5.71
C ILE A 52 2.40 -10.83 -5.52
N GLU A 53 1.56 -11.22 -4.57
CA GLU A 53 0.34 -10.47 -4.27
C GLU A 53 0.70 -9.06 -3.77
N PRO A 54 -0.07 -8.02 -4.12
CA PRO A 54 0.09 -6.71 -3.51
C PRO A 54 -0.11 -6.78 -1.99
N ASP A 55 0.49 -5.85 -1.26
CA ASP A 55 0.28 -5.75 0.18
C ASP A 55 -1.22 -5.54 0.49
N GLY A 56 -1.75 -6.29 1.46
CA GLY A 56 -3.20 -6.35 1.73
C GLY A 56 -4.01 -7.21 0.75
N GLY A 57 -3.35 -7.98 -0.12
CA GLY A 57 -3.95 -8.98 -1.01
C GLY A 57 -4.52 -8.43 -2.33
N ARG A 58 -4.70 -7.11 -2.46
CA ARG A 58 -5.18 -6.47 -3.70
C ARG A 58 -4.56 -5.10 -3.92
N LEU A 59 -4.38 -4.73 -5.19
CA LEU A 59 -3.98 -3.38 -5.57
C LEU A 59 -5.16 -2.44 -5.36
N VAL A 60 -4.94 -1.34 -4.65
CA VAL A 60 -5.95 -0.31 -4.39
C VAL A 60 -5.68 0.86 -5.32
N GLU A 61 -6.33 0.85 -6.48
CA GLU A 61 -6.31 1.99 -7.41
C GLU A 61 -7.38 3.00 -7.00
N LEU A 62 -7.00 4.29 -7.00
CA LEU A 62 -7.85 5.39 -6.54
C LEU A 62 -8.36 6.25 -7.70
N VAL A 63 -8.05 5.85 -8.95
CA VAL A 63 -8.58 6.50 -10.15
C VAL A 63 -10.02 6.05 -10.39
N ALA A 64 -10.89 7.03 -10.61
CA ALA A 64 -12.27 6.79 -10.94
C ALA A 64 -12.41 6.03 -12.27
N PRO A 65 -13.28 5.00 -12.31
CA PRO A 65 -13.50 4.22 -13.51
C PRO A 65 -14.01 5.12 -14.63
N GLU A 66 -13.52 4.87 -15.85
CA GLU A 66 -14.00 5.56 -17.05
C GLU A 66 -15.43 5.16 -17.39
N GLU A 67 -15.75 3.90 -17.12
CA GLU A 67 -17.08 3.33 -17.32
C GLU A 67 -18.11 3.96 -16.37
N GLY A 68 -19.33 4.19 -16.87
CA GLY A 68 -20.44 4.69 -16.06
C GLY A 68 -20.43 6.20 -15.76
N GLY A 69 -19.56 6.99 -16.39
CA GLY A 69 -19.59 8.46 -16.30
C GLY A 69 -19.16 9.03 -14.95
N ARG A 70 -18.52 8.22 -14.08
CA ARG A 70 -18.09 8.62 -12.74
C ARG A 70 -17.11 9.81 -12.78
N ARG A 71 -16.19 9.82 -13.74
CA ARG A 71 -15.22 10.92 -13.92
C ARG A 71 -15.90 12.27 -14.14
N GLU A 72 -16.94 12.32 -14.98
CA GLU A 72 -17.67 13.58 -15.21
C GLU A 72 -18.45 14.03 -13.98
N ALA A 73 -19.08 13.08 -13.27
CA ALA A 73 -19.76 13.37 -12.02
C ALA A 73 -18.79 13.95 -10.98
N LEU A 74 -17.60 13.36 -10.83
CA LEU A 74 -16.53 13.88 -9.98
C LEU A 74 -16.05 15.27 -10.40
N ARG A 75 -15.88 15.54 -11.70
CA ARG A 75 -15.50 16.89 -12.15
C ARG A 75 -16.55 17.93 -11.76
N ARG A 76 -17.84 17.61 -11.94
CA ARG A 76 -18.95 18.49 -11.53
C ARG A 76 -18.99 18.67 -10.02
N GLU A 77 -18.77 17.61 -9.27
CA GLU A 77 -18.73 17.64 -7.82
C GLU A 77 -17.55 18.49 -7.31
N ALA A 78 -16.34 18.23 -7.80
CA ALA A 78 -15.14 19.00 -7.48
C ALA A 78 -15.31 20.48 -7.83
N ALA A 79 -16.02 20.79 -8.92
CA ALA A 79 -16.33 22.16 -9.30
C ALA A 79 -17.30 22.85 -8.33
N ALA A 80 -18.22 22.10 -7.72
CA ALA A 80 -19.22 22.61 -6.78
C ALA A 80 -18.70 22.72 -5.33
N LEU A 81 -17.57 22.08 -5.01
CA LEU A 81 -17.02 22.13 -3.65
C LEU A 81 -16.54 23.54 -3.27
N PRO A 82 -16.85 24.00 -2.03
CA PRO A 82 -16.53 25.35 -1.59
C PRO A 82 -15.04 25.56 -1.29
N HIS A 83 -14.30 24.48 -1.00
CA HIS A 83 -12.89 24.53 -0.66
C HIS A 83 -12.04 23.75 -1.66
N ARG A 84 -10.96 24.38 -2.09
CA ARG A 84 -9.99 23.85 -3.05
C ARG A 84 -8.60 23.89 -2.43
N VAL A 85 -7.91 22.76 -2.46
CA VAL A 85 -6.49 22.65 -2.07
C VAL A 85 -5.66 22.61 -3.33
N ARG A 86 -4.78 23.61 -3.51
CA ARG A 86 -3.88 23.67 -4.66
C ARG A 86 -2.69 22.76 -4.41
N LEU A 87 -2.46 21.81 -5.30
CA LEU A 87 -1.33 20.92 -5.26
C LEU A 87 -0.12 21.57 -5.94
N GLY A 88 1.02 21.57 -5.26
CA GLY A 88 2.29 21.85 -5.88
C GLY A 88 2.79 20.65 -6.69
N ARG A 89 4.04 20.74 -7.14
CA ARG A 89 4.66 19.68 -7.94
C ARG A 89 4.79 18.39 -7.13
N VAL A 90 5.37 18.47 -5.93
CA VAL A 90 5.63 17.30 -5.07
C VAL A 90 4.31 16.64 -4.64
N GLU A 91 3.30 17.44 -4.31
CA GLU A 91 1.98 16.92 -3.93
C GLU A 91 1.26 16.24 -5.10
N THR A 92 1.45 16.74 -6.33
CA THR A 92 0.93 16.10 -7.54
C THR A 92 1.64 14.78 -7.83
N GLU A 93 2.95 14.69 -7.58
CA GLU A 93 3.71 13.44 -7.66
C GLU A 93 3.22 12.41 -6.63
N TRP A 94 2.93 12.83 -5.38
CA TRP A 94 2.31 11.95 -4.38
C TRP A 94 0.89 11.54 -4.73
N LEU A 95 0.09 12.46 -5.29
CA LEU A 95 -1.24 12.14 -5.81
C LEU A 95 -1.14 11.04 -6.86
N HIS A 96 -0.16 11.11 -7.76
CA HIS A 96 0.06 10.10 -8.77
C HIS A 96 0.43 8.74 -8.16
N VAL A 97 1.36 8.70 -7.19
CA VAL A 97 1.74 7.49 -6.44
C VAL A 97 0.51 6.83 -5.81
N LEU A 98 -0.34 7.62 -5.14
CA LEU A 98 -1.57 7.12 -4.53
C LEU A 98 -2.58 6.65 -5.59
N SER A 99 -2.72 7.38 -6.69
CA SER A 99 -3.71 7.09 -7.74
C SER A 99 -3.56 5.70 -8.35
N GLU A 100 -2.32 5.28 -8.61
CA GLU A 100 -2.02 4.00 -9.25
C GLU A 100 -1.87 2.84 -8.25
N GLY A 101 -2.03 3.12 -6.95
CA GLY A 101 -1.97 2.10 -5.90
C GLY A 101 -0.57 1.66 -5.50
N TRP A 102 0.48 2.47 -5.75
CA TRP A 102 1.85 2.18 -5.29
C TRP A 102 1.96 2.08 -3.77
N ALA A 103 1.10 2.80 -3.05
CA ALA A 103 1.04 2.80 -1.59
C ALA A 103 -0.13 1.96 -1.04
N SER A 104 -0.56 0.93 -1.76
CA SER A 104 -1.58 -0.02 -1.27
C SER A 104 -1.15 -0.57 0.10
N PRO A 105 -2.05 -0.64 1.10
CA PRO A 105 -3.51 -0.50 1.02
C PRO A 105 -4.06 0.91 1.29
N LEU A 106 -3.26 1.98 1.26
CA LEU A 106 -3.75 3.33 1.54
C LEU A 106 -4.88 3.75 0.60
N ARG A 107 -5.91 4.38 1.18
CA ARG A 107 -7.09 4.87 0.46
C ARG A 107 -7.01 6.36 0.12
N GLY A 108 -5.92 7.02 0.47
CA GLY A 108 -5.67 8.44 0.20
C GLY A 108 -4.49 8.99 0.99
N PHE A 109 -4.48 10.29 1.24
CA PHE A 109 -3.47 10.91 2.10
C PHE A 109 -3.66 10.45 3.55
N MET A 110 -2.55 10.16 4.23
CA MET A 110 -2.57 9.54 5.55
C MET A 110 -3.35 10.37 6.57
N ARG A 111 -4.27 9.71 7.30
CA ARG A 111 -4.90 10.23 8.51
C ARG A 111 -3.90 10.27 9.67
N GLU A 112 -4.25 10.88 10.80
CA GLU A 112 -3.32 11.00 11.93
C GLU A 112 -2.84 9.63 12.41
N SER A 113 -3.74 8.65 12.49
CA SER A 113 -3.41 7.30 12.94
C SER A 113 -2.43 6.58 12.02
N GLU A 114 -2.57 6.72 10.70
CA GLU A 114 -1.69 6.13 9.68
C GLU A 114 -0.35 6.86 9.65
N PHE A 115 -0.36 8.19 9.79
CA PHE A 115 0.83 9.03 9.87
C PHE A 115 1.71 8.65 11.06
N LEU A 116 1.12 8.54 12.26
CA LEU A 116 1.85 8.15 13.47
C LEU A 116 2.40 6.73 13.37
N GLN A 117 1.62 5.80 12.80
CA GLN A 117 2.07 4.43 12.58
C GLN A 117 3.27 4.36 11.62
N ALA A 118 3.19 5.04 10.48
CA ALA A 118 4.29 5.13 9.52
C ALA A 118 5.55 5.74 10.17
N LEU A 119 5.36 6.79 10.97
CA LEU A 119 6.48 7.52 11.59
C LEU A 119 7.17 6.77 12.73
N HIS A 120 6.44 5.97 13.51
CA HIS A 120 6.98 5.25 14.66
C HIS A 120 7.35 3.79 14.37
N PHE A 121 6.60 3.13 13.49
CA PHE A 121 6.73 1.68 13.27
C PHE A 121 7.19 1.32 11.86
N ASN A 122 7.30 2.31 10.95
CA ASN A 122 7.59 2.08 9.53
C ASN A 122 6.60 1.09 8.88
N ALA A 123 5.39 1.03 9.41
CA ALA A 123 4.34 0.12 8.99
C ALA A 123 2.98 0.70 9.33
N ILE A 124 1.97 0.37 8.53
CA ILE A 124 0.57 0.68 8.79
C ILE A 124 -0.23 -0.61 8.97
N ARG A 125 -1.27 -0.54 9.79
CA ARG A 125 -2.19 -1.65 9.99
C ARG A 125 -3.28 -1.62 8.92
N GLY A 126 -3.42 -2.70 8.17
CA GLY A 126 -4.52 -2.91 7.24
C GLY A 126 -5.84 -3.27 7.93
N ASP A 127 -6.94 -3.22 7.18
CA ASP A 127 -8.30 -3.57 7.67
C ASP A 127 -8.40 -5.02 8.15
N ASP A 128 -7.60 -5.92 7.57
CA ASP A 128 -7.50 -7.33 7.94
C ASP A 128 -6.65 -7.55 9.22
N GLY A 129 -6.13 -6.46 9.80
CA GLY A 129 -5.27 -6.47 10.96
C GLY A 129 -3.81 -6.83 10.68
N SER A 130 -3.44 -7.09 9.42
CA SER A 130 -2.05 -7.30 9.01
C SER A 130 -1.25 -6.00 9.06
N MET A 131 0.07 -6.11 9.20
CA MET A 131 0.99 -4.96 9.16
C MET A 131 1.67 -4.91 7.80
N VAL A 132 1.52 -3.79 7.10
CA VAL A 132 2.12 -3.52 5.80
C VAL A 132 3.26 -2.53 5.96
N ASN A 133 4.38 -2.73 5.25
CA ASN A 133 5.49 -1.81 5.30
C ASN A 133 5.12 -0.46 4.69
N MET A 134 5.26 0.60 5.49
CA MET A 134 5.03 1.99 5.06
C MET A 134 5.93 2.88 5.92
N SER A 135 7.15 3.09 5.43
CA SER A 135 8.21 3.82 6.14
C SER A 135 8.22 5.33 5.86
N VAL A 136 7.51 5.78 4.82
CA VAL A 136 7.52 7.18 4.38
C VAL A 136 6.13 7.78 4.53
N PRO A 137 5.97 8.90 5.26
CA PRO A 137 4.69 9.59 5.38
C PRO A 137 4.23 10.22 4.05
N ILE A 138 3.07 9.79 3.55
CA ILE A 138 2.40 10.34 2.37
C ILE A 138 1.26 11.23 2.83
N VAL A 139 1.54 12.54 2.92
CA VAL A 139 0.65 13.52 3.55
C VAL A 139 0.52 14.76 2.69
N LEU A 140 -0.61 15.46 2.82
CA LEU A 140 -0.87 16.74 2.19
C LEU A 140 -0.88 17.84 3.26
N ALA A 141 -0.11 18.90 3.07
CA ALA A 141 -0.05 20.02 4.00
C ALA A 141 -0.98 21.16 3.57
N VAL A 142 -1.62 21.81 4.55
CA VAL A 142 -2.47 23.00 4.36
C VAL A 142 -2.06 24.10 5.34
N ASP A 143 -2.26 25.36 4.93
CA ASP A 143 -1.96 26.51 5.78
C ASP A 143 -3.05 26.77 6.84
N ASP A 144 -2.75 27.64 7.81
CA ASP A 144 -3.66 28.02 8.88
C ASP A 144 -4.97 28.64 8.36
N ALA A 145 -4.91 29.44 7.29
CA ALA A 145 -6.07 30.14 6.76
C ALA A 145 -7.04 29.14 6.11
N GLN A 146 -6.50 28.20 5.35
CA GLN A 146 -7.22 27.13 4.68
C GLN A 146 -7.80 26.15 5.70
N HIS A 147 -7.03 25.76 6.71
CA HIS A 147 -7.53 24.93 7.81
C HIS A 147 -8.73 25.60 8.49
N ARG A 148 -8.60 26.85 8.93
CA ARG A 148 -9.70 27.59 9.57
C ARG A 148 -10.92 27.74 8.66
N ALA A 149 -10.71 27.96 7.36
CA ALA A 149 -11.81 28.08 6.40
C ALA A 149 -12.58 26.77 6.23
N ILE A 150 -11.88 25.63 6.19
CA ILE A 150 -12.48 24.30 6.08
C ILE A 150 -13.21 23.93 7.38
N GLU A 151 -12.60 24.21 8.53
CA GLU A 151 -13.20 23.93 9.83
C GLU A 151 -14.47 24.77 10.06
N ALA A 152 -14.41 26.07 9.74
CA ALA A 152 -15.54 26.99 9.91
C ALA A 152 -16.74 26.64 9.02
N SER A 153 -16.52 26.05 7.84
CA SER A 153 -17.60 25.60 6.96
C SER A 153 -18.17 24.23 7.33
N GLY A 154 -17.47 23.47 8.19
CA GLY A 154 -17.81 22.08 8.49
C GLY A 154 -17.71 21.17 7.26
N ALA A 155 -16.94 21.56 6.25
CA ALA A 155 -16.79 20.79 5.03
C ALA A 155 -16.14 19.43 5.32
N ARG A 156 -16.72 18.36 4.78
CA ARG A 156 -16.16 17.00 4.87
C ARG A 156 -15.40 16.57 3.63
N ARG A 157 -15.45 17.39 2.57
CA ARG A 157 -14.87 17.09 1.26
C ARG A 157 -14.22 18.33 0.71
N VAL A 158 -13.07 18.16 0.06
CA VAL A 158 -12.32 19.23 -0.60
C VAL A 158 -11.89 18.79 -1.99
N ALA A 159 -11.87 19.73 -2.93
CA ALA A 159 -11.33 19.48 -4.26
C ALA A 159 -9.80 19.69 -4.25
N LEU A 160 -9.06 18.76 -4.83
CA LEU A 160 -7.64 18.93 -5.10
C LEU A 160 -7.45 19.45 -6.52
N VAL A 161 -6.79 20.60 -6.67
CA VAL A 161 -6.65 21.29 -7.95
C VAL A 161 -5.18 21.49 -8.30
N ASP A 162 -4.87 21.54 -9.59
CA ASP A 162 -3.52 21.86 -10.07
C ASP A 162 -3.23 23.38 -10.02
N ALA A 163 -2.04 23.76 -10.47
CA ALA A 163 -1.63 25.17 -10.59
C ALA A 163 -2.51 26.00 -11.54
N ARG A 164 -3.29 25.36 -12.45
CA ARG A 164 -4.22 25.99 -13.39
C ARG A 164 -5.68 25.91 -12.93
N ASP A 165 -5.89 25.57 -11.65
CA ASP A 165 -7.21 25.39 -11.02
C ASP A 165 -8.07 24.27 -11.64
N ARG A 166 -7.44 23.33 -12.36
CA ARG A 166 -8.12 22.15 -12.90
C ARG A 166 -8.31 21.13 -11.78
N PRO A 167 -9.51 20.58 -11.58
CA PRO A 167 -9.74 19.55 -10.57
C PRO A 167 -9.04 18.25 -10.97
N LEU A 168 -8.20 17.74 -10.08
CA LEU A 168 -7.46 16.49 -10.25
C LEU A 168 -8.10 15.34 -9.45
N ALA A 169 -8.57 15.64 -8.24
CA ALA A 169 -9.13 14.65 -7.33
C ALA A 169 -10.09 15.29 -6.32
N VAL A 170 -10.88 14.46 -5.64
CA VAL A 170 -11.67 14.84 -4.48
C VAL A 170 -11.15 14.07 -3.27
N LEU A 171 -10.92 14.79 -2.17
CA LEU A 171 -10.60 14.20 -0.88
C LEU A 171 -11.85 14.25 0.00
N SER A 172 -12.31 13.09 0.47
CA SER A 172 -13.54 12.91 1.23
C SER A 172 -13.25 12.42 2.65
N ASP A 173 -14.23 12.59 3.55
CA ASP A 173 -14.11 12.27 4.97
C ASP A 173 -12.81 12.80 5.58
N ILE A 174 -12.56 14.09 5.34
CA ILE A 174 -11.29 14.73 5.67
C ILE A 174 -11.05 14.78 7.19
N GLU A 175 -9.78 14.71 7.55
CA GLU A 175 -9.29 14.86 8.91
C GLU A 175 -8.07 15.77 8.88
N ILE A 176 -8.11 16.86 9.66
CA ILE A 176 -7.01 17.82 9.73
C ILE A 176 -6.34 17.72 11.09
N TYR A 177 -5.03 17.53 11.09
CA TYR A 177 -4.22 17.33 12.29
C TYR A 177 -2.90 18.09 12.20
N LYS A 178 -2.18 18.19 13.32
CA LYS A 178 -1.01 19.06 13.43
C LYS A 178 0.20 18.49 12.70
N HIS A 179 0.90 19.34 11.94
CA HIS A 179 2.16 19.00 11.29
C HIS A 179 3.36 19.30 12.20
N ASN A 180 3.75 18.35 13.05
CA ASN A 180 4.98 18.46 13.85
C ASN A 180 6.22 18.25 12.96
N LYS A 181 6.61 19.30 12.20
CA LYS A 181 7.67 19.26 11.18
C LYS A 181 9.00 18.72 11.71
N GLU A 182 9.48 19.23 12.83
CA GLU A 182 10.78 18.82 13.40
C GLU A 182 10.80 17.32 13.74
N GLU A 183 9.74 16.83 14.39
CA GLU A 183 9.59 15.40 14.72
C GLU A 183 9.52 14.53 13.47
N ARG A 184 8.72 14.95 12.48
CA ARG A 184 8.61 14.26 11.19
C ARG A 184 9.98 14.12 10.52
N ILE A 185 10.72 15.23 10.46
CA ILE A 185 12.04 15.27 9.83
C ILE A 185 13.02 14.36 10.58
N ALA A 186 13.08 14.49 11.91
CA ALA A 186 13.99 13.71 12.75
C ALA A 186 13.77 12.20 12.59
N ARG A 187 12.51 11.74 12.54
CA ARG A 187 12.17 10.31 12.48
C ARG A 187 12.32 9.71 11.08
N THR A 188 12.00 10.47 10.03
CA THR A 188 12.13 9.98 8.65
C THR A 188 13.59 10.04 8.14
N TRP A 189 14.34 11.10 8.45
CA TRP A 189 15.73 11.26 7.96
C TRP A 189 16.80 10.91 8.99
N GLY A 190 16.45 10.71 10.26
CA GLY A 190 17.43 10.49 11.33
C GLY A 190 18.25 11.74 11.69
N THR A 191 17.90 12.92 11.17
CA THR A 191 18.57 14.19 11.41
C THR A 191 17.60 15.34 11.18
N THR A 192 17.84 16.47 11.86
CA THR A 192 17.12 17.76 11.66
C THR A 192 18.02 18.83 11.04
N ALA A 193 19.14 18.41 10.45
CA ALA A 193 20.07 19.32 9.79
C ALA A 193 19.41 20.08 8.63
N ARG A 194 19.74 21.36 8.52
CA ARG A 194 19.34 22.21 7.38
C ARG A 194 20.11 21.80 6.12
N GLY A 195 19.55 22.06 4.95
CA GLY A 195 20.19 21.74 3.66
C GLY A 195 19.81 20.38 3.10
N LEU A 196 18.84 19.69 3.72
CA LEU A 196 18.22 18.50 3.12
C LEU A 196 17.25 18.97 2.02
N PRO A 197 17.52 18.70 0.73
CA PRO A 197 16.77 19.33 -0.37
C PRO A 197 15.26 19.10 -0.29
N TYR A 198 14.85 17.86 0.01
CA TYR A 198 13.43 17.51 0.13
C TYR A 198 12.76 18.18 1.34
N VAL A 199 13.46 18.23 2.47
CA VAL A 199 12.92 18.86 3.70
C VAL A 199 12.72 20.35 3.46
N ASP A 200 13.71 21.03 2.90
CA ASP A 200 13.67 22.47 2.66
C ASP A 200 12.61 22.87 1.63
N GLU A 201 12.35 22.03 0.63
CA GLU A 201 11.34 22.28 -0.40
C GLU A 201 9.92 21.92 0.06
N ALA A 202 9.72 20.70 0.58
CA ALA A 202 8.39 20.12 0.78
C ALA A 202 7.89 20.12 2.23
N ILE A 203 8.74 20.33 3.23
CA ILE A 203 8.35 20.25 4.66
C ILE A 203 8.52 21.60 5.36
N THR A 204 9.69 22.22 5.26
CA THR A 204 9.98 23.48 5.97
C THR A 204 9.08 24.62 5.48
N LYS A 205 8.83 24.69 4.17
CA LYS A 205 7.98 25.73 3.53
C LYS A 205 6.49 25.39 3.51
N SER A 206 6.10 24.17 3.90
CA SER A 206 4.70 23.74 3.86
C SER A 206 3.89 24.36 5.00
N GLY A 207 2.58 24.17 4.98
CA GLY A 207 1.72 24.54 6.10
C GLY A 207 1.99 23.71 7.38
N ASP A 208 1.45 24.21 8.50
CA ASP A 208 1.59 23.62 9.85
C ASP A 208 0.47 22.61 10.17
N TRP A 209 -0.41 22.33 9.20
CA TRP A 209 -1.47 21.34 9.29
C TRP A 209 -1.34 20.31 8.18
N LEU A 210 -1.73 19.07 8.48
CA LEU A 210 -1.84 17.98 7.53
C LEU A 210 -3.31 17.63 7.35
N ILE A 211 -3.70 17.30 6.13
CA ILE A 211 -5.04 16.84 5.79
C ILE A 211 -4.96 15.41 5.25
N GLY A 212 -5.63 14.49 5.94
CA GLY A 212 -5.82 13.10 5.53
C GLY A 212 -7.26 12.85 5.08
N GLY A 213 -7.50 11.77 4.34
CA GLY A 213 -8.85 11.44 3.87
C GLY A 213 -8.88 10.38 2.78
N ASP A 214 -10.10 10.02 2.38
CA ASP A 214 -10.37 9.06 1.31
C ASP A 214 -10.27 9.79 -0.04
N LEU A 215 -9.35 9.35 -0.89
CA LEU A 215 -9.00 10.02 -2.14
C LEU A 215 -9.69 9.33 -3.33
N GLU A 216 -10.29 10.14 -4.19
CA GLU A 216 -10.81 9.70 -5.48
C GLU A 216 -10.28 10.60 -6.59
N VAL A 217 -9.46 10.02 -7.47
CA VAL A 217 -8.75 10.74 -8.54
C VAL A 217 -9.58 10.71 -9.81
N ILE A 218 -9.73 11.86 -10.46
CA ILE A 218 -10.65 12.00 -11.60
C ILE A 218 -10.09 11.32 -12.84
N GLU A 219 -8.81 11.56 -13.14
CA GLU A 219 -8.13 11.05 -14.33
C GLU A 219 -6.73 10.56 -13.97
N PRO A 220 -6.18 9.57 -14.71
CA PRO A 220 -4.77 9.21 -14.60
C PRO A 220 -3.88 10.45 -14.82
N ILE A 221 -2.91 10.64 -13.93
CA ILE A 221 -2.01 11.79 -13.98
C ILE A 221 -1.06 11.65 -15.18
N LYS A 222 -0.98 12.70 -16.00
CA LYS A 222 -0.07 12.79 -17.15
C LYS A 222 0.76 14.06 -17.05
N TYR A 223 2.06 13.95 -17.31
CA TYR A 223 2.98 15.08 -17.23
C TYR A 223 3.16 15.77 -18.59
N ASN A 224 2.86 15.08 -19.69
CA ASN A 224 2.97 15.56 -21.06
C ASN A 224 4.39 16.05 -21.41
N ASP A 225 5.41 15.41 -20.85
CA ASP A 225 6.83 15.69 -21.07
C ASP A 225 7.45 14.78 -22.15
N GLY A 226 6.63 13.96 -22.82
CA GLY A 226 7.08 12.97 -23.79
C GLY A 226 7.70 11.72 -23.17
N LEU A 227 7.59 11.52 -21.85
CA LEU A 227 8.05 10.33 -21.13
C LEU A 227 6.91 9.53 -20.48
N ASP A 228 5.65 9.96 -20.66
CA ASP A 228 4.48 9.30 -20.06
C ASP A 228 4.37 7.82 -20.48
N GLN A 229 4.83 7.44 -21.67
CA GLN A 229 4.86 6.05 -22.12
C GLN A 229 5.76 5.12 -21.27
N TYR A 230 6.67 5.69 -20.48
CA TYR A 230 7.54 4.93 -19.57
C TYR A 230 6.96 4.84 -18.15
N ARG A 231 5.89 5.58 -17.84
CA ARG A 231 5.23 5.58 -16.52
C ARG A 231 4.13 4.53 -16.51
N LEU A 232 4.55 3.28 -16.39
CA LEU A 232 3.63 2.15 -16.31
C LEU A 232 3.13 2.01 -14.86
N SER A 233 1.82 1.90 -14.70
CA SER A 233 1.20 1.64 -13.40
C SER A 233 1.57 0.24 -12.88
N PRO A 234 1.43 -0.04 -11.57
CA PRO A 234 1.66 -1.38 -11.03
C PRO A 234 0.80 -2.45 -11.71
N ALA A 235 -0.44 -2.12 -12.09
CA ALA A 235 -1.31 -3.01 -12.85
C ALA A 235 -0.74 -3.32 -14.25
N GLN A 236 -0.31 -2.29 -14.99
CA GLN A 236 0.31 -2.44 -16.30
C GLN A 236 1.64 -3.20 -16.25
N LEU A 237 2.45 -2.96 -15.21
CA LEU A 237 3.69 -3.70 -15.00
C LEU A 237 3.43 -5.19 -14.76
N ARG A 238 2.42 -5.52 -13.95
CA ARG A 238 2.02 -6.92 -13.71
C ARG A 238 1.51 -7.58 -14.98
N GLU A 239 0.73 -6.88 -15.80
CA GLU A 239 0.31 -7.36 -17.12
C GLU A 239 1.52 -7.61 -18.03
N GLU A 240 2.47 -6.68 -18.08
CA GLU A 240 3.70 -6.83 -18.86
C GLU A 240 4.55 -8.02 -18.39
N PHE A 241 4.67 -8.26 -17.08
CA PHE A 241 5.39 -9.42 -16.55
C PHE A 241 4.68 -10.73 -16.88
N ALA A 242 3.35 -10.76 -16.79
CA ALA A 242 2.54 -11.91 -17.18
C ALA A 242 2.68 -12.19 -18.68
N ARG A 243 2.62 -11.16 -19.53
CA ARG A 243 2.79 -11.23 -20.99
C ARG A 243 4.17 -11.78 -21.37
N ARG A 244 5.21 -11.42 -20.61
CA ARG A 244 6.59 -11.89 -20.81
C ARG A 244 6.88 -13.23 -20.14
N ASN A 245 5.93 -13.79 -19.40
CA ASN A 245 6.09 -15.02 -18.62
C ASN A 245 7.35 -14.97 -17.72
N ALA A 246 7.57 -13.82 -17.09
CA ALA A 246 8.71 -13.60 -16.21
C ALA A 246 8.55 -14.39 -14.89
N ASP A 247 9.64 -15.00 -14.42
CA ASP A 247 9.72 -15.81 -13.20
C ASP A 247 10.50 -15.10 -12.06
N ALA A 248 11.15 -13.96 -12.33
CA ALA A 248 11.77 -13.08 -11.35
C ALA A 248 11.67 -11.61 -11.75
N THR A 249 11.44 -10.71 -10.77
CA THR A 249 11.41 -9.27 -10.97
C THR A 249 12.82 -8.67 -10.84
N PRO A 250 13.24 -7.77 -11.74
CA PRO A 250 14.55 -7.14 -11.68
C PRO A 250 14.62 -6.13 -10.52
N SER A 251 15.67 -6.24 -9.69
CA SER A 251 16.06 -5.23 -8.71
C SER A 251 16.67 -4.02 -9.42
N ARG A 252 16.47 -2.84 -8.82
CA ARG A 252 16.89 -1.53 -9.33
C ARG A 252 18.38 -1.29 -9.12
N ASP A 253 19.23 -2.17 -9.66
CA ASP A 253 20.65 -1.87 -9.81
C ASP A 253 20.89 -1.44 -11.25
N GLY A 254 21.27 -0.17 -11.41
CA GLY A 254 21.68 0.38 -12.70
C GLY A 254 22.74 -0.50 -13.33
N LEU A 255 22.71 -0.58 -14.66
CA LEU A 255 23.62 -1.37 -15.48
C LEU A 255 25.06 -0.80 -15.44
N GLN A 256 25.71 -0.80 -14.29
CA GLN A 256 27.17 -0.68 -14.23
C GLN A 256 27.76 -2.07 -14.46
N LYS A 257 28.28 -2.30 -15.66
CA LYS A 257 29.24 -3.38 -15.86
C LYS A 257 30.44 -3.08 -14.96
N SER A 258 30.57 -3.83 -13.87
CA SER A 258 31.81 -3.89 -13.09
C SER A 258 32.90 -4.47 -13.99
N SER A 259 33.64 -3.59 -14.66
CA SER A 259 34.86 -3.95 -15.36
C SER A 259 35.95 -4.15 -14.30
N SER A 260 35.98 -5.33 -13.68
CA SER A 260 37.14 -5.79 -12.95
C SER A 260 38.25 -6.06 -13.97
N SER A 261 39.10 -5.06 -14.19
CA SER A 261 40.39 -5.26 -14.86
C SER A 261 41.27 -6.10 -13.94
N SER A 262 41.31 -7.41 -14.19
CA SER A 262 42.31 -8.29 -13.60
C SER A 262 43.68 -7.93 -14.18
N SER A 263 44.43 -7.12 -13.44
CA SER A 263 45.87 -6.95 -13.69
C SER A 263 46.57 -8.27 -13.35
N PRO A 264 47.31 -8.90 -14.28
CA PRO A 264 48.02 -10.14 -13.99
C PRO A 264 49.21 -9.85 -13.06
N ILE A 265 49.16 -10.48 -11.88
CA ILE A 265 50.23 -10.51 -10.90
C ILE A 265 51.53 -10.98 -11.57
N GLY A 266 52.57 -10.16 -11.44
CA GLY A 266 53.90 -10.39 -12.00
C GLY A 266 54.50 -11.73 -11.54
N ARG A 267 54.91 -12.52 -12.53
CA ARG A 267 55.69 -13.75 -12.37
C ARG A 267 57.11 -13.39 -11.90
N ILE A 268 57.42 -13.66 -10.63
CA ILE A 268 58.78 -13.51 -10.09
C ILE A 268 59.64 -14.64 -10.66
N HIS A 269 60.62 -14.28 -11.49
CA HIS A 269 61.71 -15.17 -11.92
C HIS A 269 62.63 -15.46 -10.72
N LYS A 270 62.78 -16.74 -10.35
CA LYS A 270 63.94 -17.21 -9.59
C LYS A 270 65.12 -17.36 -10.56
N SER A 271 66.20 -16.62 -10.33
CA SER A 271 67.51 -16.88 -10.93
C SER A 271 68.57 -17.05 -9.83
N ARG A 272 69.18 -18.24 -9.85
CA ARG A 272 70.42 -18.69 -9.19
C ARG A 272 70.40 -18.84 -7.67
#